data_AF-A0AAP0D268-F1
#
_entry.id   AF-A0AAP0D268-F1
#
_cell.length_a   1.000
_cell.length_b   1.000
_cell.length_c   1.000
_cell.angle_alpha   90.00
_cell.angle_beta   90.00
_cell.angle_gamma   90.00
#
_symmetry.space_group_name_H-M   'P 1'
#
loop_
_entity.id
_entity.type
_entity.pdbx_description
1 polymer ?
#
loop_
_entity_poly.entity_id
_entity_poly.type
_entity_poly.pdbx_seq_one_letter_code
_entity_poly.pdbx_strand_id
1 'polypeptide(L)'
;MASSNSQKELLTLIRDVSTEKSQGERRVVNLKRQIEELQSELDSMNVELEDAKRLKECTEQDLKGFEVELAMNESSIQTLEGRISLLQGEVSTIGSELEALKNEEAALRDEFIGKMFDLNATIRKFQQSVASASYETCSSKAGSQNELSENTAILCIMPFISLICSIFILIKVHAENAKTREVEEQKKHLEDELAQIISDTKKMEHEFLLEQNFHNQEQKEVDDLKHRISLMEAVMEGSKELQELAIYPHSISTQTTRVEDTYTSLCDKLQKKCICPSCDCDNMEMLGGVLQKSS
;
A
#
# COMPACT_ATOMS: atom_id res chain seq x y z
N MET A 1 87.89 32.37 33.96
CA MET A 1 86.72 31.61 34.47
C MET A 1 85.40 32.13 33.89
N ALA A 2 85.17 33.43 33.73
CA ALA A 2 83.91 33.97 33.16
C ALA A 2 83.67 33.66 31.65
N SER A 3 84.73 33.64 30.82
CA SER A 3 84.62 33.36 29.38
C SER A 3 84.13 31.94 29.02
N SER A 4 84.23 30.97 29.93
CA SER A 4 83.74 29.61 29.67
C SER A 4 82.26 29.43 29.99
N ASN A 5 81.62 30.42 30.63
CA ASN A 5 80.22 30.36 31.03
C ASN A 5 79.29 30.91 29.93
N SER A 6 79.63 32.07 29.34
CA SER A 6 78.90 32.65 28.20
C SER A 6 78.91 31.76 26.96
N GLN A 7 80.01 31.05 26.72
CA GLN A 7 80.13 30.10 25.63
C GLN A 7 79.22 28.86 25.82
N LYS A 8 78.98 28.45 27.07
CA LYS A 8 78.02 27.38 27.39
C LYS A 8 76.57 27.84 27.23
N GLU A 9 76.25 29.07 27.62
CA GLU A 9 74.91 29.65 27.43
C GLU A 9 74.54 29.76 25.96
N LEU A 10 75.45 30.26 25.11
CA LEU A 10 75.20 30.33 23.66
C LEU A 10 74.94 28.93 23.06
N LEU A 11 75.71 27.92 23.47
CA LEU A 11 75.51 26.54 23.01
C LEU A 11 74.17 25.95 23.48
N THR A 12 73.71 26.31 24.68
CA THR A 12 72.37 25.94 25.15
C THR A 12 71.29 26.61 24.32
N LEU A 13 71.39 27.91 24.06
CA LEU A 13 70.39 28.64 23.25
C LEU A 13 70.29 28.08 21.82
N ILE A 14 71.43 27.76 21.20
CA ILE A 14 71.47 27.12 19.87
C ILE A 14 70.76 25.75 19.90
N ARG A 15 70.97 24.97 20.98
CA ARG A 15 70.30 23.68 21.16
C ARG A 15 68.79 23.88 21.29
N ASP A 16 68.35 24.82 22.13
CA ASP A 16 66.94 25.08 22.40
C ASP A 16 66.22 25.56 21.14
N VAL A 17 66.82 26.48 20.38
CA VAL A 17 66.30 26.95 19.08
C VAL A 17 66.21 25.79 18.07
N SER A 18 67.22 24.92 18.03
CA SER A 18 67.21 23.75 17.14
C SER A 18 66.12 22.75 17.55
N THR A 19 65.91 22.52 18.85
CA THR A 19 64.85 21.64 19.34
C THR A 19 63.46 22.20 19.05
N GLU A 20 63.24 23.50 19.29
CA GLU A 20 61.97 24.16 19.03
C GLU A 20 61.65 24.17 17.53
N LYS A 21 62.66 24.42 16.68
CA LYS A 21 62.52 24.29 15.22
C LYS A 21 62.06 22.89 14.82
N SER A 22 62.71 21.84 15.35
CA SER A 22 62.34 20.44 15.06
C SER A 22 60.90 20.11 15.53
N GLN A 23 60.45 20.74 16.61
CA GLN A 23 59.12 20.55 17.17
C GLN A 23 58.06 21.32 16.35
N GLY A 24 58.38 22.54 15.92
CA GLY A 24 57.59 23.31 14.96
C GLY A 24 57.40 22.56 13.65
N GLU A 25 58.47 22.02 13.07
CA GLU A 25 58.42 21.22 11.84
C GLU A 25 57.50 19.99 12.01
N ARG A 26 57.62 19.26 13.14
CA ARG A 26 56.72 18.13 13.44
C ARG A 26 55.26 18.56 13.59
N ARG A 27 54.98 19.70 14.23
CA ARG A 27 53.60 20.24 14.34
C ARG A 27 53.03 20.56 12.95
N VAL A 28 53.81 21.20 12.08
CA VAL A 28 53.38 21.53 10.71
C VAL A 28 53.10 20.26 9.90
N VAL A 29 53.95 19.23 9.99
CA VAL A 29 53.73 17.95 9.29
C VAL A 29 52.44 17.28 9.77
N ASN A 30 52.19 17.26 11.09
CA ASN A 30 50.95 16.69 11.62
C ASN A 30 49.70 17.48 11.18
N LEU A 31 49.74 18.82 11.17
CA LEU A 31 48.62 19.64 10.70
C LEU A 31 48.35 19.43 9.21
N LYS A 32 49.38 19.31 8.38
CA LYS A 32 49.21 19.00 6.96
C LYS A 32 48.52 17.66 6.74
N ARG A 33 48.92 16.63 7.49
CA ARG A 33 48.26 15.32 7.46
C ARG A 33 46.79 15.41 7.84
N GLN A 34 46.45 16.14 8.91
CA GLN A 34 45.05 16.34 9.31
C GLN A 34 44.24 17.08 8.24
N ILE A 35 44.84 18.07 7.55
CA ILE A 35 44.18 18.77 6.44
C ILE A 35 43.88 17.80 5.29
N GLU A 36 44.83 16.94 4.91
CA GLU A 36 44.64 15.94 3.85
C GLU A 36 43.57 14.89 4.23
N GLU A 37 43.55 14.46 5.50
CA GLU A 37 42.52 13.55 6.04
C GLU A 37 41.12 14.20 5.97
N LEU A 38 40.97 15.43 6.46
CA LEU A 38 39.70 16.17 6.43
C LEU A 38 39.22 16.48 5.00
N GLN A 39 40.14 16.76 4.07
CA GLN A 39 39.81 16.95 2.66
C GLN A 39 39.24 15.67 2.04
N SER A 40 39.86 14.52 2.34
CA SER A 40 39.41 13.22 1.85
C SER A 40 38.04 12.85 2.42
N GLU A 41 37.81 13.13 3.71
CA GLU A 41 36.50 12.94 4.35
C GLU A 41 35.42 13.85 3.74
N LEU A 42 35.74 15.13 3.48
CA LEU A 42 34.82 16.07 2.85
C LEU A 42 34.40 15.61 1.45
N ASP A 43 35.37 15.16 0.63
CA ASP A 43 35.10 14.66 -0.72
C ASP A 43 34.21 13.41 -0.67
N SER A 44 34.46 12.48 0.26
CA SER A 44 33.62 11.30 0.48
C SER A 44 32.19 11.68 0.87
N MET A 45 32.04 12.56 1.87
CA MET A 45 30.73 13.03 2.32
C MET A 45 29.96 13.76 1.21
N ASN A 46 30.66 14.49 0.33
CA ASN A 46 30.03 15.16 -0.80
C ASN A 46 29.49 14.16 -1.83
N VAL A 47 30.18 13.05 -2.07
CA VAL A 47 29.67 11.96 -2.93
C VAL A 47 28.40 11.35 -2.32
N GLU A 48 28.42 11.01 -1.04
CA GLU A 48 27.26 10.45 -0.33
C GLU A 48 26.05 11.39 -0.34
N LEU A 49 26.30 12.71 -0.21
CA LEU A 49 25.24 13.72 -0.30
C LEU A 49 24.59 13.77 -1.69
N GLU A 50 25.38 13.69 -2.76
CA GLU A 50 24.85 13.66 -4.13
C GLU A 50 24.10 12.36 -4.42
N ASP A 51 24.54 11.22 -3.87
CA ASP A 51 23.79 9.96 -3.91
C ASP A 51 22.44 10.07 -3.20
N ALA A 52 22.42 10.65 -2.00
CA ALA A 52 21.19 10.87 -1.24
C ALA A 52 20.20 11.80 -1.97
N LYS A 53 20.70 12.86 -2.63
CA LYS A 53 19.85 13.75 -3.47
C LYS A 53 19.22 12.99 -4.63
N ARG A 54 20.00 12.17 -5.34
CA ARG A 54 19.49 11.36 -6.45
C ARG A 54 18.44 10.35 -5.99
N LEU A 55 18.68 9.69 -4.85
CA LEU A 55 17.71 8.76 -4.28
C LEU A 55 16.41 9.48 -3.89
N LYS A 56 16.52 10.66 -3.25
CA LYS A 56 15.36 11.49 -2.93
C LYS A 56 14.55 11.84 -4.19
N GLU A 57 15.21 12.33 -5.24
CA GLU A 57 14.53 12.66 -6.52
C GLU A 57 13.83 11.44 -7.13
N CYS A 58 14.44 10.26 -7.08
CA CYS A 58 13.83 9.00 -7.51
C CYS A 58 12.54 8.71 -6.74
N THR A 59 12.60 8.75 -5.41
CA THR A 59 11.42 8.48 -4.56
C THR A 59 10.30 9.52 -4.73
N GLU A 60 10.64 10.78 -4.99
CA GLU A 60 9.66 11.83 -5.30
C GLU A 60 8.97 11.62 -6.65
N GLN A 61 9.65 11.01 -7.62
CA GLN A 61 9.04 10.64 -8.90
C GLN A 61 8.10 9.44 -8.74
N ASP A 62 8.49 8.42 -7.98
CA ASP A 62 7.64 7.26 -7.69
C ASP A 62 6.36 7.69 -6.96
N LEU A 63 6.47 8.57 -5.96
CA LEU A 63 5.32 9.10 -5.22
C LEU A 63 4.33 9.83 -6.14
N LYS A 64 4.82 10.64 -7.10
CA LYS A 64 3.97 11.28 -8.11
C LYS A 64 3.31 10.26 -9.03
N GLY A 65 3.99 9.16 -9.35
CA GLY A 65 3.41 8.04 -10.09
C GLY A 65 2.22 7.44 -9.37
N PHE A 66 2.37 7.14 -8.07
CA PHE A 66 1.29 6.63 -7.23
C PHE A 66 0.12 7.62 -7.06
N GLU A 67 0.38 8.92 -6.95
CA GLU A 67 -0.68 9.94 -6.91
C GLU A 67 -1.54 9.94 -8.17
N VAL A 68 -0.94 9.77 -9.36
CA VAL A 68 -1.68 9.70 -10.63
C VAL A 68 -2.49 8.41 -10.70
N GLU A 69 -1.92 7.27 -10.32
CA GLU A 69 -2.64 5.99 -10.30
C GLU A 69 -3.83 6.04 -9.35
N LEU A 70 -3.66 6.64 -8.17
CA LEU A 70 -4.74 6.83 -7.20
C LEU A 70 -5.89 7.67 -7.79
N ALA A 71 -5.57 8.77 -8.47
CA ALA A 71 -6.58 9.61 -9.13
C ALA A 71 -7.33 8.87 -10.26
N MET A 72 -6.63 8.03 -11.03
CA MET A 72 -7.25 7.18 -12.05
C MET A 72 -8.20 6.16 -11.42
N ASN A 73 -7.79 5.52 -10.34
CA ASN A 73 -8.62 4.55 -9.61
C ASN A 73 -9.85 5.21 -9.00
N GLU A 74 -9.72 6.41 -8.42
CA GLU A 74 -10.84 7.18 -7.88
C GLU A 74 -11.88 7.49 -8.98
N SER A 75 -11.43 7.93 -10.17
CA SER A 75 -12.33 8.17 -11.31
C SER A 75 -13.05 6.90 -11.80
N SER A 76 -12.37 5.75 -11.73
CA SER A 76 -12.92 4.45 -12.10
C SER A 76 -13.99 4.00 -11.11
N ILE A 77 -13.74 4.19 -9.81
CA ILE A 77 -14.71 3.92 -8.73
C ILE A 77 -15.95 4.78 -8.92
N GLN A 78 -15.81 6.09 -9.11
CA GLN A 78 -16.95 6.99 -9.34
C GLN A 78 -17.79 6.57 -10.56
N THR A 79 -17.13 6.12 -11.63
CA THR A 79 -17.81 5.59 -12.83
C THR A 79 -18.61 4.31 -12.52
N LEU A 80 -18.02 3.38 -11.76
CA LEU A 80 -18.68 2.15 -11.35
C LEU A 80 -19.86 2.41 -10.42
N GLU A 81 -19.73 3.32 -9.45
CA GLU A 81 -20.82 3.73 -8.56
C GLU A 81 -22.00 4.34 -9.34
N GLY A 82 -21.71 5.16 -10.35
CA GLY A 82 -22.73 5.69 -11.25
C GLY A 82 -23.47 4.60 -12.02
N ARG A 83 -22.75 3.60 -12.54
CA ARG A 83 -23.36 2.43 -13.23
C ARG A 83 -24.20 1.59 -12.29
N ILE A 84 -23.75 1.35 -11.06
CA ILE A 84 -24.51 0.61 -10.04
C ILE A 84 -25.82 1.35 -9.75
N SER A 85 -25.78 2.67 -9.59
CA SER A 85 -26.97 3.48 -9.32
C SER A 85 -27.99 3.41 -10.47
N LEU A 86 -27.53 3.44 -11.72
CA LEU A 86 -28.39 3.27 -12.90
C LEU A 86 -29.04 1.89 -12.94
N LEU A 87 -28.25 0.83 -12.78
CA LEU A 87 -28.75 -0.55 -12.77
C LEU A 87 -29.76 -0.80 -11.64
N GLN A 88 -29.53 -0.21 -10.46
CA GLN A 88 -30.49 -0.28 -9.36
C GLN A 88 -31.84 0.38 -9.73
N GLY A 89 -31.81 1.50 -10.45
CA GLY A 89 -33.02 2.15 -10.97
C GLY A 89 -33.75 1.30 -12.01
N GLU A 90 -33.02 0.67 -12.94
CA GLU A 90 -33.58 -0.25 -13.94
C GLU A 90 -34.23 -1.47 -13.29
N VAL A 91 -33.53 -2.11 -12.33
CA VAL A 91 -34.07 -3.26 -11.57
C VAL A 91 -35.35 -2.86 -10.81
N SER A 92 -35.39 -1.68 -10.19
CA SER A 92 -36.60 -1.19 -9.53
C SER A 92 -37.75 -0.98 -10.51
N THR A 93 -37.46 -0.47 -11.71
CA THR A 93 -38.45 -0.24 -12.75
C THR A 93 -39.03 -1.56 -13.25
N ILE A 94 -38.16 -2.49 -13.66
CA ILE A 94 -38.54 -3.84 -14.10
C ILE A 94 -39.35 -4.56 -13.01
N GLY A 95 -38.94 -4.44 -11.74
CA GLY A 95 -39.66 -5.02 -10.61
C GLY A 95 -41.10 -4.50 -10.50
N SER A 96 -41.32 -3.20 -10.70
CA SER A 96 -42.66 -2.60 -10.68
C SER A 96 -43.53 -3.05 -11.88
N GLU A 97 -42.94 -3.15 -13.07
CA GLU A 97 -43.61 -3.64 -14.28
C GLU A 97 -44.04 -5.11 -14.13
N LEU A 98 -43.17 -5.94 -13.54
CA LEU A 98 -43.45 -7.35 -13.29
C LEU A 98 -44.64 -7.53 -12.33
N GLU A 99 -44.69 -6.77 -11.23
CA GLU A 99 -45.83 -6.84 -10.32
C GLU A 99 -47.12 -6.31 -10.96
N ALA A 100 -47.05 -5.31 -11.84
CA ALA A 100 -48.21 -4.86 -12.61
C ALA A 100 -48.75 -5.97 -13.53
N LEU A 101 -47.89 -6.64 -14.29
CA LEU A 101 -48.26 -7.75 -15.18
C LEU A 101 -48.84 -8.92 -14.41
N LYS A 102 -48.27 -9.27 -13.26
CA LYS A 102 -48.77 -10.35 -12.39
C LYS A 102 -50.17 -10.06 -11.86
N ASN A 103 -50.48 -8.80 -11.53
CA ASN A 103 -51.82 -8.39 -11.13
C ASN A 103 -52.82 -8.47 -12.29
N GLU A 104 -52.40 -8.09 -13.50
CA GLU A 104 -53.21 -8.22 -14.72
C GLU A 104 -53.49 -9.69 -15.06
N GLU A 105 -52.47 -10.56 -14.98
CA GLU A 105 -52.61 -12.00 -15.17
C GLU A 105 -53.64 -12.59 -14.18
N ALA A 106 -53.56 -12.20 -12.91
CA ALA A 106 -54.51 -12.65 -11.89
C ALA A 106 -55.94 -12.22 -12.23
N ALA A 107 -56.14 -10.97 -12.67
CA ALA A 107 -57.45 -10.46 -13.08
C ALA A 107 -58.01 -11.22 -14.30
N LEU A 108 -57.19 -11.46 -15.32
CA LEU A 108 -57.59 -12.23 -16.52
C LEU A 108 -57.94 -13.68 -16.17
N ARG A 109 -57.19 -14.31 -15.27
CA ARG A 109 -57.48 -15.67 -14.79
C ARG A 109 -58.83 -15.71 -14.08
N ASP A 110 -59.12 -14.74 -13.22
CA ASP A 110 -60.39 -14.66 -12.50
C ASP A 110 -61.56 -14.39 -13.46
N GLU A 111 -61.37 -13.54 -14.47
CA GLU A 111 -62.36 -13.30 -15.54
C GLU A 111 -62.66 -14.58 -16.33
N PHE A 112 -61.62 -15.34 -16.71
CA PHE A 112 -61.76 -16.61 -17.40
C PHE A 112 -62.55 -17.63 -16.56
N ILE A 113 -62.20 -17.77 -15.28
CA ILE A 113 -62.91 -18.65 -14.34
C ILE A 113 -64.40 -18.25 -14.26
N GLY A 114 -64.69 -16.94 -14.19
CA GLY A 114 -66.06 -16.43 -14.22
C GLY A 114 -66.83 -16.85 -15.48
N LYS A 115 -66.26 -16.63 -16.67
CA LYS A 115 -66.86 -17.06 -17.95
C LYS A 115 -67.11 -18.57 -18.01
N MET A 116 -66.22 -19.37 -17.45
CA MET A 116 -66.40 -20.83 -17.37
C MET A 116 -67.55 -21.23 -16.45
N PHE A 117 -67.76 -20.52 -15.33
CA PHE A 117 -68.93 -20.74 -14.47
C PHE A 117 -70.24 -20.40 -15.19
N ASP A 118 -70.30 -19.27 -15.90
CA ASP A 118 -71.48 -18.85 -16.67
C ASP A 118 -71.82 -19.83 -17.81
N LEU A 119 -70.79 -20.32 -18.50
CA LEU A 119 -70.93 -21.36 -19.51
C LEU A 119 -71.50 -22.65 -18.91
N ASN A 120 -70.95 -23.10 -17.79
CA ASN A 120 -71.44 -24.28 -17.07
C ASN A 120 -72.91 -24.11 -16.63
N ALA A 121 -73.30 -22.92 -16.18
CA ALA A 121 -74.69 -22.62 -15.84
C ALA A 121 -75.60 -22.70 -17.08
N THR A 122 -75.14 -22.21 -18.22
CA THR A 122 -75.87 -22.26 -19.50
C THR A 122 -76.06 -23.69 -19.99
N ILE A 123 -75.02 -24.53 -19.92
CA ILE A 123 -75.10 -25.96 -20.27
C ILE A 123 -76.15 -26.66 -19.41
N ARG A 124 -76.15 -26.44 -18.08
CA ARG A 124 -77.15 -27.03 -17.18
C ARG A 124 -78.58 -26.62 -17.54
N LYS A 125 -78.81 -25.33 -17.83
CA LYS A 125 -80.13 -24.83 -18.26
C LYS A 125 -80.57 -25.48 -19.58
N PHE A 126 -79.67 -25.61 -20.55
CA PHE A 126 -79.96 -26.28 -21.81
C PHE A 126 -80.34 -27.75 -21.58
N GLN A 127 -79.56 -28.48 -20.79
CA GLN A 127 -79.84 -29.88 -20.44
C GLN A 127 -81.22 -30.05 -19.77
N GLN A 128 -81.58 -29.13 -18.85
CA GLN A 128 -82.91 -29.13 -18.22
C GLN A 128 -84.02 -28.91 -19.26
N SER A 129 -83.86 -27.94 -20.15
CA SER A 129 -84.83 -27.67 -21.22
C SER A 129 -85.02 -28.87 -22.17
N VAL A 130 -83.95 -29.59 -22.49
CA VAL A 130 -84.01 -30.81 -23.30
C VAL A 130 -84.74 -31.92 -22.56
N ALA A 131 -84.45 -32.11 -21.26
CA ALA A 131 -85.12 -33.10 -20.44
C ALA A 131 -86.62 -32.82 -20.26
N SER A 132 -87.06 -31.56 -20.12
CA SER A 132 -88.48 -31.24 -20.05
C SER A 132 -89.21 -31.50 -21.38
N ALA A 133 -88.57 -31.20 -22.51
CA ALA A 133 -89.15 -31.45 -23.84
C ALA A 133 -89.31 -32.95 -24.15
N SER A 134 -88.41 -33.80 -23.64
CA SER A 134 -88.51 -35.26 -23.82
C SER A 134 -89.65 -35.88 -23.01
N TYR A 135 -89.92 -35.39 -21.79
CA TYR A 135 -91.06 -35.85 -20.97
C TYR A 135 -92.43 -35.45 -21.55
N GLU A 136 -92.55 -34.27 -22.19
CA GLU A 136 -93.77 -33.87 -22.91
C GLU A 136 -94.02 -34.72 -24.16
N THR A 137 -92.96 -35.16 -24.85
CA THR A 137 -93.05 -36.00 -26.06
C THR A 137 -93.38 -37.47 -25.73
N CYS A 138 -92.93 -38.00 -24.59
CA CYS A 138 -93.21 -39.37 -24.16
C CYS A 138 -94.62 -39.57 -23.56
N SER A 139 -95.31 -38.53 -23.12
CA SER A 139 -96.70 -38.63 -22.65
C SER A 139 -97.72 -38.77 -23.80
N SER A 140 -97.28 -38.74 -25.06
CA SER A 140 -98.14 -38.79 -26.25
C SER A 140 -97.71 -39.80 -27.32
N LYS A 141 -97.10 -40.93 -26.92
CA LYS A 141 -97.05 -42.15 -27.75
C LYS A 141 -96.72 -43.39 -26.94
N ALA A 142 -97.72 -44.26 -26.80
CA ALA A 142 -97.53 -45.67 -26.44
C ALA A 142 -96.96 -46.44 -27.64
N GLY A 143 -95.98 -47.30 -27.34
CA GLY A 143 -95.59 -48.42 -28.20
C GLY A 143 -94.45 -48.13 -29.16
N SER A 144 -93.31 -48.78 -28.95
CA SER A 144 -92.79 -49.88 -29.79
C SER A 144 -91.31 -50.11 -29.50
N GLN A 145 -90.97 -51.38 -29.33
CA GLN A 145 -89.63 -51.91 -29.12
C GLN A 145 -88.66 -51.49 -30.25
N ASN A 146 -87.41 -51.17 -29.88
CA ASN A 146 -86.23 -51.46 -30.68
C ASN A 146 -84.96 -51.36 -29.80
N GLU A 147 -84.68 -52.43 -29.05
CA GLU A 147 -83.34 -52.70 -28.52
C GLU A 147 -82.44 -53.17 -29.67
N LEU A 148 -81.91 -52.26 -30.48
CA LEU A 148 -80.73 -52.52 -31.32
C LEU A 148 -80.17 -51.22 -31.94
N SER A 149 -79.33 -50.45 -31.23
CA SER A 149 -78.40 -49.50 -31.89
C SER A 149 -77.35 -48.82 -30.99
N GLU A 150 -77.52 -48.74 -29.66
CA GLU A 150 -76.58 -47.97 -28.83
C GLU A 150 -75.18 -48.63 -28.73
N ASN A 151 -75.11 -49.96 -28.74
CA ASN A 151 -73.85 -50.69 -28.64
C ASN A 151 -72.95 -50.55 -29.88
N THR A 152 -73.54 -50.42 -31.08
CA THR A 152 -72.77 -50.28 -32.33
C THR A 152 -72.10 -48.90 -32.43
N ALA A 153 -72.78 -47.84 -31.97
CA ALA A 153 -72.21 -46.49 -31.92
C ALA A 153 -71.04 -46.39 -30.91
N ILE A 154 -71.15 -47.05 -29.76
CA ILE A 154 -70.08 -47.13 -28.76
C ILE A 154 -68.85 -47.84 -29.36
N LEU A 155 -69.02 -48.97 -30.05
CA LEU A 155 -67.93 -49.66 -30.72
C LEU A 155 -67.24 -48.81 -31.81
N CYS A 156 -67.98 -47.94 -32.50
CA CYS A 156 -67.40 -47.03 -33.50
C CYS A 156 -66.60 -45.86 -32.88
N ILE A 157 -66.92 -45.43 -31.65
CA ILE A 157 -66.27 -44.29 -30.97
C ILE A 157 -65.03 -44.72 -30.17
N MET A 158 -64.99 -45.96 -29.68
CA MET A 158 -63.84 -46.52 -28.94
C MET A 158 -62.46 -46.33 -29.60
N PRO A 159 -62.26 -46.56 -30.92
CA PRO A 159 -60.96 -46.32 -31.54
C PRO A 159 -60.57 -44.84 -31.57
N PHE A 160 -61.54 -43.92 -31.68
CA PHE A 160 -61.27 -42.48 -31.62
C PHE A 160 -60.88 -42.04 -30.19
N ILE A 161 -61.57 -42.55 -29.16
CA ILE A 161 -61.20 -42.28 -27.76
C ILE A 161 -59.81 -42.83 -27.47
N SER A 162 -59.49 -44.04 -27.94
CA SER A 162 -58.15 -44.62 -27.78
C SER A 162 -57.07 -43.79 -28.47
N LEU A 163 -57.34 -43.28 -29.68
CA LEU A 163 -56.41 -42.43 -30.41
C LEU A 163 -56.19 -41.09 -29.69
N ILE A 164 -57.25 -40.46 -29.19
CA ILE A 164 -57.18 -39.20 -28.43
C ILE A 164 -56.37 -39.39 -27.14
N CYS A 165 -56.58 -40.48 -26.39
CA CYS A 165 -55.77 -40.80 -25.21
C CYS A 165 -54.29 -40.97 -25.57
N SER A 166 -53.96 -41.67 -26.65
CA SER A 166 -52.58 -41.85 -27.10
C SER A 166 -51.92 -40.53 -27.51
N ILE A 167 -52.63 -39.67 -28.24
CA ILE A 167 -52.13 -38.34 -28.63
C ILE A 167 -51.90 -37.47 -27.39
N PHE A 168 -52.82 -37.48 -26.42
CA PHE A 168 -52.68 -36.73 -25.17
C PHE A 168 -51.46 -37.17 -24.36
N ILE A 169 -51.23 -38.49 -24.25
CA ILE A 169 -50.03 -39.05 -23.61
C ILE A 169 -48.76 -38.58 -24.35
N LEU A 170 -48.76 -38.64 -25.68
CA LEU A 170 -47.60 -38.23 -26.48
C LEU A 170 -47.28 -36.73 -26.33
N ILE A 171 -48.29 -35.87 -26.35
CA ILE A 171 -48.13 -34.42 -26.11
C ILE A 171 -47.55 -34.16 -24.73
N LYS A 172 -48.05 -34.87 -23.70
CA LYS A 172 -47.55 -34.72 -22.33
C LYS A 172 -46.08 -35.15 -22.20
N VAL A 173 -45.70 -36.28 -22.80
CA VAL A 173 -44.31 -36.75 -22.85
C VAL A 173 -43.41 -35.76 -23.60
N HIS A 174 -43.87 -35.20 -24.71
CA HIS A 174 -43.11 -34.18 -25.45
C HIS A 174 -42.91 -32.90 -24.63
N ALA A 175 -43.94 -32.44 -23.90
CA ALA A 175 -43.86 -31.26 -23.05
C ALA A 175 -42.92 -31.48 -21.85
N GLU A 176 -42.95 -32.65 -21.22
CA GLU A 176 -42.00 -33.03 -20.16
C GLU A 176 -40.57 -33.11 -20.69
N ASN A 177 -40.34 -33.76 -21.84
CA ASN A 177 -39.02 -33.85 -22.45
C ASN A 177 -38.44 -32.48 -22.84
N ALA A 178 -39.28 -31.54 -23.30
CA ALA A 178 -38.85 -30.18 -23.62
C ALA A 178 -38.37 -29.43 -22.36
N LYS A 179 -39.13 -29.53 -21.25
CA LYS A 179 -38.72 -28.96 -19.96
C LYS A 179 -37.42 -29.57 -19.44
N THR A 180 -37.25 -30.89 -19.56
CA THR A 180 -36.02 -31.56 -19.13
C THR A 180 -34.81 -31.06 -19.91
N ARG A 181 -34.92 -30.84 -21.23
CA ARG A 181 -33.83 -30.28 -22.04
C ARG A 181 -33.46 -28.87 -21.63
N GLU A 182 -34.44 -28.01 -21.38
CA GLU A 182 -34.21 -26.63 -20.93
C GLU A 182 -33.46 -26.61 -19.59
N VAL A 183 -33.86 -27.46 -18.64
CA VAL A 183 -33.16 -27.61 -17.35
C VAL A 183 -31.73 -28.14 -17.53
N GLU A 184 -31.51 -29.08 -18.45
CA GLU A 184 -30.18 -29.64 -18.72
C GLU A 184 -29.24 -28.60 -19.35
N GLU A 185 -29.75 -27.75 -20.25
CA GLU A 185 -28.99 -26.63 -20.84
C GLU A 185 -28.65 -25.57 -19.79
N GLN A 186 -29.61 -25.21 -18.92
CA GLN A 186 -29.36 -24.28 -17.80
C GLN A 186 -28.33 -24.85 -16.82
N LYS A 187 -28.43 -26.14 -16.49
CA LYS A 187 -27.47 -26.83 -15.63
C LYS A 187 -26.06 -26.77 -16.24
N LYS A 188 -25.93 -27.06 -17.53
CA LYS A 188 -24.64 -27.01 -18.23
C LYS A 188 -24.04 -25.61 -18.23
N HIS A 189 -24.85 -24.58 -18.47
CA HIS A 189 -24.41 -23.19 -18.38
C HIS A 189 -23.87 -22.84 -16.99
N LEU A 190 -24.58 -23.26 -15.93
CA LEU A 190 -24.13 -23.05 -14.54
C LEU A 190 -22.83 -23.82 -14.23
N GLU A 191 -22.66 -25.03 -14.76
CA GLU A 191 -21.42 -25.79 -14.63
C GLU A 191 -20.23 -25.08 -15.31
N ASP A 192 -20.45 -24.51 -16.50
CA ASP A 192 -19.44 -23.73 -17.23
C ASP A 192 -19.08 -22.43 -16.50
N GLU A 193 -20.08 -21.68 -15.98
CA GLU A 193 -19.85 -20.49 -15.15
C GLU A 193 -19.08 -20.82 -13.86
N LEU A 194 -19.43 -21.93 -13.18
CA LEU A 194 -18.74 -22.36 -11.98
C LEU A 194 -17.28 -22.73 -12.28
N ALA A 195 -17.01 -23.41 -13.39
CA ALA A 195 -15.65 -23.73 -13.81
C ALA A 195 -14.83 -22.46 -14.08
N GLN A 196 -15.44 -21.45 -14.70
CA GLN A 196 -14.81 -20.15 -14.94
C GLN A 196 -14.47 -19.44 -13.62
N ILE A 197 -15.44 -19.35 -12.68
CA ILE A 197 -15.22 -18.73 -11.37
C ILE A 197 -14.11 -19.44 -10.60
N ILE A 198 -14.06 -20.78 -10.63
CA ILE A 198 -12.99 -21.55 -9.98
C ILE A 198 -11.63 -21.24 -10.62
N SER A 199 -11.56 -21.13 -11.94
CA SER A 199 -10.33 -20.76 -12.66
C SER A 199 -9.84 -19.37 -12.26
N ASP A 200 -10.74 -18.39 -12.24
CA ASP A 200 -10.41 -17.00 -11.91
C ASP A 200 -10.00 -16.86 -10.44
N THR A 201 -10.69 -17.58 -9.54
CA THR A 201 -10.33 -17.62 -8.10
C THR A 201 -8.92 -18.14 -7.90
N LYS A 202 -8.54 -19.24 -8.56
CA LYS A 202 -7.17 -19.79 -8.47
C LYS A 202 -6.11 -18.83 -8.97
N LYS A 203 -6.41 -18.08 -10.05
CA LYS A 203 -5.49 -17.07 -10.58
C LYS A 203 -5.28 -15.94 -9.56
N MET A 204 -6.38 -15.45 -8.99
CA MET A 204 -6.35 -14.39 -7.97
C MET A 204 -5.62 -14.84 -6.69
N GLU A 205 -5.84 -16.07 -6.22
CA GLU A 205 -5.14 -16.63 -5.06
C GLU A 205 -3.61 -16.70 -5.30
N HIS A 206 -3.20 -17.09 -6.52
CA HIS A 206 -1.79 -17.12 -6.88
C HIS A 206 -1.17 -15.72 -6.91
N GLU A 207 -1.86 -14.73 -7.51
CA GLU A 207 -1.42 -13.33 -7.52
C GLU A 207 -1.30 -12.76 -6.10
N PHE A 208 -2.28 -13.04 -5.22
CA PHE A 208 -2.25 -12.63 -3.82
C PHE A 208 -1.04 -13.20 -3.05
N LEU A 209 -0.70 -14.47 -3.29
CA LEU A 209 0.48 -15.09 -2.67
C LEU A 209 1.80 -14.46 -3.15
N LEU A 210 1.88 -14.07 -4.42
CA LEU A 210 3.05 -13.36 -4.94
C LEU A 210 3.19 -11.99 -4.28
N GLU A 211 2.08 -11.25 -4.16
CA GLU A 211 2.04 -9.94 -3.51
C GLU A 211 2.47 -10.03 -2.04
N GLN A 212 1.96 -11.04 -1.30
CA GLN A 212 2.36 -11.26 0.08
C GLN A 212 3.87 -11.54 0.23
N ASN A 213 4.47 -12.29 -0.71
CA ASN A 213 5.91 -12.54 -0.70
C ASN A 213 6.72 -11.26 -0.98
N PHE A 214 6.26 -10.43 -1.91
CA PHE A 214 6.90 -9.15 -2.22
C PHE A 214 6.85 -8.21 -1.01
N HIS A 215 5.67 -8.06 -0.40
CA HIS A 215 5.50 -7.25 0.81
C HIS A 215 6.40 -7.72 1.97
N ASN A 216 6.51 -9.04 2.19
CA ASN A 216 7.41 -9.59 3.22
C ASN A 216 8.89 -9.28 2.93
N GLN A 217 9.29 -9.28 1.66
CA GLN A 217 10.65 -8.94 1.24
C GLN A 217 10.94 -7.45 1.47
N GLU A 218 10.04 -6.57 1.05
CA GLU A 218 10.16 -5.13 1.28
C GLU A 218 10.22 -4.80 2.78
N GLN A 219 9.39 -5.45 3.60
CA GLN A 219 9.39 -5.23 5.05
C GLN A 219 10.76 -5.59 5.66
N LYS A 220 11.41 -6.65 5.18
CA LYS A 220 12.75 -7.03 5.61
C LYS A 220 13.80 -6.00 5.23
N GLU A 221 13.70 -5.43 4.03
CA GLU A 221 14.60 -4.36 3.57
C GLU A 221 14.41 -3.06 4.37
N VAL A 222 13.16 -2.72 4.70
CA VAL A 222 12.84 -1.59 5.58
C VAL A 222 13.43 -1.79 6.98
N ASP A 223 13.36 -3.00 7.53
CA ASP A 223 13.92 -3.29 8.85
C ASP A 223 15.46 -3.25 8.86
N ASP A 224 16.11 -3.70 7.79
CA ASP A 224 17.57 -3.56 7.60
C ASP A 224 17.98 -2.09 7.50
N LEU A 225 17.25 -1.29 6.70
CA LEU A 225 17.50 0.14 6.56
C LEU A 225 17.30 0.88 7.89
N LYS A 226 16.26 0.56 8.66
CA LYS A 226 16.05 1.12 10.00
C LYS A 226 17.23 0.82 10.92
N HIS A 227 17.72 -0.43 10.92
CA HIS A 227 18.88 -0.80 11.72
C HIS A 227 20.13 0.01 11.32
N ARG A 228 20.36 0.18 10.01
CA ARG A 228 21.47 0.96 9.49
C ARG A 228 21.36 2.45 9.85
N ILE A 229 20.16 3.03 9.81
CA ILE A 229 19.93 4.42 10.25
C ILE A 229 20.26 4.57 11.73
N SER A 230 19.78 3.67 12.60
CA SER A 230 20.10 3.71 14.03
C SER A 230 21.60 3.59 14.30
N LEU A 231 22.32 2.78 13.53
CA LEU A 231 23.78 2.70 13.63
C LEU A 231 24.44 4.02 13.21
N MET A 232 23.98 4.62 12.12
CA MET A 232 24.49 5.90 11.63
C MET A 232 24.25 7.03 12.63
N GLU A 233 23.08 7.08 13.27
CA GLU A 233 22.77 8.02 14.35
C GLU A 233 23.74 7.86 15.54
N ALA A 234 24.03 6.63 15.96
CA ALA A 234 24.99 6.37 17.04
C ALA A 234 26.42 6.79 16.68
N VAL A 235 26.85 6.55 15.43
CA VAL A 235 28.16 6.99 14.92
C VAL A 235 28.23 8.51 14.86
N MET A 236 27.17 9.18 14.39
CA MET A 236 27.09 10.63 14.35
C MET A 236 27.15 11.25 15.75
N GLU A 237 26.52 10.62 16.74
CA GLU A 237 26.59 11.13 18.11
C GLU A 237 27.99 10.95 18.70
N GLY A 238 28.61 9.77 18.52
CA GLY A 238 29.99 9.54 18.92
C GLY A 238 31.00 10.46 18.22
N SER A 239 30.76 10.81 16.96
CA SER A 239 31.63 11.75 16.23
C SER A 239 31.51 13.19 16.75
N LYS A 240 30.30 13.64 17.14
CA LYS A 240 30.12 14.93 17.82
C LYS A 240 30.86 14.97 19.15
N GLU A 241 30.74 13.93 19.98
CA GLU A 241 31.46 13.84 21.25
C GLU A 241 32.99 13.93 21.06
N LEU A 242 33.52 13.22 20.05
CA LEU A 242 34.93 13.30 19.68
C LEU A 242 35.33 14.70 19.19
N GLN A 243 34.48 15.36 18.42
CA GLN A 243 34.74 16.72 17.94
C GLN A 243 34.73 17.74 19.07
N GLU A 244 33.85 17.61 20.06
CA GLU A 244 33.87 18.43 21.29
C GLU A 244 35.16 18.23 22.08
N LEU A 245 35.65 16.99 22.22
CA LEU A 245 36.94 16.70 22.84
C LEU A 245 38.11 17.31 22.04
N ALA A 246 38.02 17.35 20.71
CA ALA A 246 39.03 17.97 19.85
C ALA A 246 39.08 19.51 19.96
N ILE A 247 38.07 20.16 20.55
CA ILE A 247 38.11 21.61 20.87
C ILE A 247 38.94 21.86 22.14
N TYR A 248 39.08 20.89 23.04
CA TYR A 248 39.83 21.02 24.29
C TYR A 248 41.32 21.39 24.09
N PRO A 249 42.08 20.82 23.13
CA PRO A 249 43.42 21.27 22.75
C PRO A 249 43.52 22.76 22.40
N HIS A 250 42.48 23.36 21.81
CA HIS A 250 42.48 24.78 21.47
C HIS A 250 42.34 25.67 22.70
N SER A 251 41.54 25.25 23.69
CA SER A 251 41.44 25.95 24.98
C SER A 251 42.76 25.93 25.76
N ILE A 252 43.46 24.79 25.76
CA ILE A 252 44.79 24.65 26.37
C ILE A 252 45.80 25.52 25.62
N SER A 253 45.83 25.46 24.28
CA SER A 253 46.72 26.29 23.47
C SER A 253 46.53 27.79 23.72
N THR A 254 45.28 28.23 23.91
CA THR A 254 44.95 29.64 24.20
C THR A 254 45.36 30.05 25.62
N GLN A 255 45.27 29.12 26.59
CA GLN A 255 45.80 29.35 27.93
C GLN A 255 47.34 29.40 27.94
N THR A 256 48.01 28.52 27.20
CA THR A 256 49.48 28.51 27.11
C THR A 256 50.00 29.81 26.51
N THR A 257 49.41 30.30 25.42
CA THR A 257 49.80 31.60 24.82
C THR A 257 49.57 32.76 25.78
N ARG A 258 48.46 32.77 26.53
CA ARG A 258 48.25 33.80 27.58
C ARG A 258 49.30 33.77 28.68
N VAL A 259 49.75 32.58 29.09
CA VAL A 259 50.81 32.43 30.10
C VAL A 259 52.16 32.88 29.53
N GLU A 260 52.47 32.53 28.28
CA GLU A 260 53.70 32.97 27.59
C GLU A 260 53.75 34.49 27.43
N ASP A 261 52.66 35.14 27.03
CA ASP A 261 52.58 36.60 26.89
C ASP A 261 52.80 37.32 28.23
N THR A 262 52.20 36.78 29.32
CA THR A 262 52.39 37.36 30.66
C THR A 262 53.81 37.17 31.17
N TYR A 263 54.43 36.02 30.91
CA TYR A 263 55.83 35.77 31.24
C TYR A 263 56.76 36.71 30.49
N THR A 264 56.55 36.88 29.17
CA THR A 264 57.36 37.77 28.32
C THR A 264 57.24 39.22 28.79
N SER A 265 56.02 39.69 29.10
CA SER A 265 55.79 41.03 29.69
C SER A 265 56.49 41.22 31.04
N LEU A 266 56.56 40.18 31.86
CA LEU A 266 57.25 40.22 33.15
C LEU A 266 58.76 40.31 32.95
N CYS A 267 59.33 39.52 32.02
CA CYS A 267 60.73 39.58 31.64
C CYS A 267 61.11 40.98 31.15
N ASP A 268 60.32 41.59 30.28
CA ASP A 268 60.58 42.95 29.80
C ASP A 268 60.56 43.99 30.93
N LYS A 269 59.61 43.87 31.87
CA LYS A 269 59.52 44.76 33.04
C LYS A 269 60.70 44.58 33.99
N LEU A 270 61.15 43.34 34.19
CA LEU A 270 62.32 43.04 35.02
C LEU A 270 63.59 43.55 34.37
N GLN A 271 63.76 43.33 33.07
CA GLN A 271 64.90 43.84 32.31
C GLN A 271 64.97 45.38 32.37
N LYS A 272 63.84 46.07 32.15
CA LYS A 272 63.77 47.53 32.29
C LYS A 272 64.11 48.04 33.69
N LYS A 273 63.82 47.25 34.75
CA LYS A 273 64.20 47.58 36.13
C LYS A 273 65.67 47.28 36.44
N CYS A 274 66.32 46.42 35.66
CA CYS A 274 67.71 46.06 35.85
C CYS A 274 68.68 47.03 35.13
N ILE A 275 68.20 47.86 34.20
CA ILE A 275 69.01 48.90 33.57
C ILE A 275 69.28 50.03 34.57
N CYS A 276 70.55 50.34 34.81
CA CYS A 276 70.96 51.43 35.68
C CYS A 276 70.67 52.79 35.02
N PRO A 277 69.80 53.66 35.58
CA PRO A 277 69.43 54.92 34.94
C PRO A 277 70.58 55.94 34.84
N SER A 278 71.72 55.70 35.51
CA SER A 278 72.87 56.62 35.50
C SER A 278 73.96 56.23 34.50
N CYS A 279 74.01 54.98 34.05
CA CYS A 279 75.06 54.50 33.15
C CYS A 279 74.56 53.58 32.02
N ASP A 280 73.24 53.34 31.94
CA ASP A 280 72.57 52.49 30.94
C ASP A 280 73.13 51.05 30.85
N CYS A 281 73.89 50.63 31.85
CA CYS A 281 74.43 49.28 31.93
C CYS A 281 73.33 48.34 32.47
N ASP A 282 73.18 47.18 31.83
CA ASP A 282 72.24 46.15 32.27
C ASP A 282 72.81 45.41 33.49
N ASN A 283 72.20 45.60 34.66
CA ASN A 283 72.65 44.96 35.90
C ASN A 283 72.21 43.49 36.03
N MET A 284 71.52 42.92 35.03
CA MET A 284 71.10 41.50 35.04
C MET A 284 72.28 40.54 35.26
N GLU A 285 73.45 40.82 34.67
CA GLU A 285 74.66 40.00 34.83
C GLU A 285 75.20 40.02 36.28
N MET A 286 75.07 41.15 36.97
CA MET A 286 75.51 41.29 38.37
C MET A 286 74.60 40.55 39.35
N LEU A 287 73.29 40.49 39.08
CA LEU A 287 72.32 39.75 39.91
C LEU A 287 72.48 38.23 39.79
N GLY A 288 72.78 37.72 38.59
CA GLY A 288 73.08 36.29 38.37
C GLY A 288 74.28 35.81 39.21
N GLY A 289 75.29 36.66 39.40
CA GLY A 289 76.46 36.37 40.24
C GLY A 289 76.20 36.39 41.76
N VAL A 290 75.11 37.02 42.23
CA VAL A 290 74.75 37.07 43.67
C VAL A 290 73.93 35.84 44.08
N LEU A 291 73.06 35.34 43.21
CA LEU A 291 72.25 34.14 43.48
C LEU A 291 73.09 32.84 43.44
N GLN A 292 74.12 32.76 42.60
CA GLN A 292 75.04 31.62 42.58
C GLN A 292 75.95 31.52 43.82
N LYS A 293 76.04 32.56 44.64
CA LYS A 293 76.83 32.57 45.89
C LYS A 293 76.04 32.21 47.14
N SER A 294 74.73 31.96 47.01
CA SER A 294 73.82 31.69 48.14
C SER A 294 73.23 30.26 48.14
N SER A 295 73.73 29.37 47.29
CA SER A 295 73.57 27.90 47.38
C SER A 295 74.94 27.24 47.57
#